data_AF-A0A966YNX2-F1
#
_entry.id   AF-A0A966YNX2-F1
#
_cell.length_a   1.000
_cell.length_b   1.000
_cell.length_c   1.000
_cell.angle_alpha   90.00
_cell.angle_beta   90.00
_cell.angle_gamma   90.00
#
_symmetry.space_group_name_H-M   'P 1'
#
loop_
_entity.id
_entity.type
_entity.pdbx_description
1 polymer ?
#
loop_
_entity_poly.entity_id
_entity_poly.type
_entity_poly.pdbx_seq_one_letter_code
_entity_poly.pdbx_strand_id
1 'polypeptide(L)'
;MRGSAHLYEVWAPHYIPPMVFSRRRHRRRREPAHFTYSRWDGSQTGFDLDADHLFGEMADELLYHGDVNSALRQMMQNGLTDRDGRDMEGIRDMMQRLRERRREILENHNLGGVYDDIADSLREVVETERAALDQLGQPSEAEGDGVDERQQQLKSDTAAMKNMELDMLPPDLAGQVKGLQNYDFESQEAREQFEQLMDQLREQLMQQQLDQIAEGINDMSPEDMQRLKDMMAELNRMLEQRANGEEPDFDGFMERYGDFFPENPQTLDELLEVMAQRMAQAQQMLNSMTPEQRQQLQELSNQLMEDMDLQFQMQQLADNL
;
A
#
# COMPACT_ATOMS: atom_id res chain seq x y z
N MET A 1 -22.35 72.88 58.03
CA MET A 1 -20.89 73.17 58.01
C MET A 1 -20.15 71.87 58.28
N ARG A 2 -19.01 71.66 57.58
CA ARG A 2 -18.27 70.40 57.36
C ARG A 2 -18.88 69.56 56.22
N GLY A 3 -18.15 69.12 55.21
CA GLY A 3 -16.71 69.20 54.93
C GLY A 3 -16.39 68.18 53.83
N SER A 4 -15.60 68.60 52.86
CA SER A 4 -15.27 67.94 51.60
C SER A 4 -14.46 66.64 51.74
N ALA A 5 -14.62 65.72 50.78
CA ALA A 5 -13.57 64.84 50.18
C ALA A 5 -14.21 63.99 49.06
N HIS A 6 -14.11 64.41 47.79
CA HIS A 6 -13.22 63.85 46.76
C HIS A 6 -13.54 62.40 46.35
N LEU A 7 -14.31 62.28 45.26
CA LEU A 7 -14.54 61.09 44.44
C LEU A 7 -13.39 60.95 43.43
N TYR A 8 -12.76 59.77 43.36
CA TYR A 8 -11.93 59.36 42.22
C TYR A 8 -12.64 58.20 41.52
N GLU A 9 -12.99 58.43 40.26
CA GLU A 9 -13.40 57.42 39.28
C GLU A 9 -12.21 56.52 38.93
N VAL A 10 -12.44 55.20 38.89
CA VAL A 10 -11.50 54.23 38.32
C VAL A 10 -12.23 53.48 37.21
N TRP A 11 -11.79 53.76 35.98
CA TRP A 11 -12.15 53.07 34.74
C TRP A 11 -11.52 51.67 34.69
N ALA A 12 -12.31 50.66 34.29
CA ALA A 12 -11.87 49.28 34.08
C ALA A 12 -11.37 49.05 32.63
N PRO A 13 -10.20 48.44 32.39
CA PRO A 13 -9.78 48.05 31.04
C PRO A 13 -10.33 46.66 30.66
N HIS A 14 -10.98 46.60 29.49
CA HIS A 14 -11.42 45.37 28.83
C HIS A 14 -10.22 44.55 28.32
N TYR A 15 -10.15 43.28 28.68
CA TYR A 15 -9.13 42.34 28.20
C TYR A 15 -9.66 41.59 26.97
N ILE A 16 -8.95 41.71 25.84
CA ILE A 16 -9.21 41.00 24.58
C ILE A 16 -8.25 39.79 24.54
N PRO A 17 -8.71 38.54 24.36
CA PRO A 17 -7.82 37.39 24.25
C PRO A 17 -7.11 37.33 22.89
N PRO A 18 -5.83 36.92 22.82
CA PRO A 18 -5.09 36.84 21.57
C PRO A 18 -5.44 35.58 20.76
N MET A 19 -5.62 35.76 19.45
CA MET A 19 -5.69 34.69 18.45
C MET A 19 -4.39 33.88 18.42
N VAL A 20 -4.48 32.57 18.64
CA VAL A 20 -3.36 31.63 18.47
C VAL A 20 -3.30 31.21 17.00
N PHE A 21 -2.24 31.64 16.31
CA PHE A 21 -1.87 31.13 14.99
C PHE A 21 -1.39 29.67 15.13
N SER A 22 -2.10 28.73 14.50
CA SER A 22 -1.68 27.34 14.36
C SER A 22 -0.54 27.25 13.34
N ARG A 23 0.70 27.11 13.81
CA ARG A 23 1.82 26.72 12.97
C ARG A 23 1.64 25.25 12.54
N ARG A 24 1.27 25.03 11.27
CA ARG A 24 1.38 23.71 10.62
C ARG A 24 2.83 23.24 10.70
N ARG A 25 3.08 22.17 11.45
CA ARG A 25 4.37 21.45 11.41
C ARG A 25 4.30 20.44 10.27
N HIS A 26 5.18 20.59 9.28
CA HIS A 26 5.43 19.57 8.26
C HIS A 26 5.83 18.25 8.94
N ARG A 27 5.05 17.19 8.75
CA ARG A 27 5.45 15.82 9.08
C ARG A 27 6.35 15.33 7.95
N ARG A 28 7.62 15.09 8.26
CA ARG A 28 8.52 14.33 7.38
C ARG A 28 7.97 12.91 7.23
N ARG A 29 7.72 12.47 5.99
CA ARG A 29 7.52 11.06 5.63
C ARG A 29 8.70 10.26 6.20
N ARG A 30 8.41 9.26 7.03
CA ARG A 30 9.37 8.23 7.43
C ARG A 30 9.17 7.07 6.47
N GLU A 31 10.21 6.74 5.71
CA GLU A 31 10.27 5.56 4.86
C GLU A 31 9.93 4.28 5.67
N PRO A 32 9.37 3.24 5.02
CA PRO A 32 9.12 1.96 5.68
C PRO A 32 10.46 1.37 6.15
N ALA A 33 10.61 1.21 7.46
CA ALA A 33 11.80 0.62 8.07
C ALA A 33 11.99 -0.81 7.56
N HIS A 34 12.91 -0.98 6.63
CA HIS A 34 13.40 -2.28 6.19
C HIS A 34 14.36 -2.77 7.28
N PHE A 35 13.91 -3.76 8.05
CA PHE A 35 14.72 -4.38 9.09
C PHE A 35 15.66 -5.41 8.46
N THR A 36 16.93 -5.06 8.31
CA THR A 36 17.99 -6.01 7.96
C THR A 36 18.44 -6.71 9.23
N TYR A 37 18.04 -7.97 9.40
CA TYR A 37 18.56 -8.82 10.47
C TYR A 37 20.01 -9.19 10.16
N SER A 38 20.95 -8.62 10.92
CA SER A 38 22.36 -8.99 10.89
C SER A 38 22.71 -9.90 12.08
N ARG A 39 23.72 -10.76 11.91
CA ARG A 39 24.26 -11.55 13.01
C ARG A 39 24.99 -10.61 13.98
N TRP A 40 24.77 -10.80 15.28
CA TRP A 40 25.41 -10.04 16.35
C TRP A 40 26.94 -10.15 16.26
N ASP A 41 27.59 -9.04 15.90
CA ASP A 41 29.03 -8.90 15.68
C ASP A 41 29.75 -8.18 16.82
N GLY A 42 29.01 -7.81 17.87
CA GLY A 42 29.53 -7.18 19.08
C GLY A 42 29.85 -5.69 18.94
N SER A 43 29.63 -5.06 17.80
CA SER A 43 29.83 -3.60 17.63
C SER A 43 28.59 -2.76 17.96
N GLN A 44 27.52 -3.39 18.44
CA GLN A 44 26.23 -2.75 18.72
C GLN A 44 26.25 -2.19 20.15
N THR A 45 26.74 -0.96 20.30
CA THR A 45 26.79 -0.27 21.60
C THR A 45 25.44 0.37 21.91
N GLY A 46 24.59 -0.36 22.63
CA GLY A 46 23.27 0.15 23.08
C GLY A 46 22.80 -0.36 24.45
N PHE A 47 23.55 -1.27 25.09
CA PHE A 47 23.22 -1.82 26.40
C PHE A 47 24.36 -1.49 27.35
N ASP A 48 24.25 -0.37 28.06
CA ASP A 48 25.21 0.01 29.11
C ASP A 48 24.88 -0.80 30.37
N LEU A 49 25.25 -2.08 30.35
CA LEU A 49 25.07 -3.00 31.48
C LEU A 49 26.34 -2.96 32.32
N ASP A 50 26.25 -2.39 33.53
CA ASP A 50 27.35 -2.36 34.49
C ASP A 50 27.67 -3.78 34.96
N ALA A 51 28.86 -4.27 34.60
CA ALA A 51 29.30 -5.65 34.84
C ALA A 51 29.29 -6.00 36.33
N ASP A 52 29.58 -5.04 37.22
CA ASP A 52 29.65 -5.28 38.66
C ASP A 52 28.27 -5.53 39.30
N HIS A 53 27.19 -5.02 38.69
CA HIS A 53 25.82 -5.27 39.16
C HIS A 53 25.28 -6.62 38.69
N LEU A 54 25.62 -7.02 37.46
CA LEU A 54 25.32 -8.37 36.96
C LEU A 54 25.90 -9.44 37.90
N PHE A 55 27.12 -9.23 38.42
CA PHE A 55 27.73 -10.14 39.39
C PHE A 55 27.02 -10.16 40.75
N GLY A 56 26.44 -9.04 41.19
CA GLY A 56 25.69 -8.96 42.46
C GLY A 56 24.39 -9.78 42.42
N GLU A 57 23.56 -9.55 41.41
CA GLU A 57 22.29 -10.26 41.23
C GLU A 57 22.52 -11.75 40.92
N MET A 58 23.54 -12.07 40.11
CA MET A 58 23.92 -13.45 39.83
C MET A 58 24.44 -14.19 41.07
N ALA A 59 25.09 -13.51 42.02
CA ALA A 59 25.64 -14.14 43.22
C ALA A 59 24.55 -14.62 44.18
N ASP A 60 23.48 -13.85 44.36
CA ASP A 60 22.32 -14.26 45.17
C ASP A 60 21.57 -15.44 44.52
N GLU A 61 21.43 -15.45 43.19
CA GLU A 61 20.75 -16.53 42.46
C GLU A 61 21.61 -17.81 42.32
N LEU A 62 22.93 -17.64 42.17
CA LEU A 62 23.93 -18.74 42.16
C LEU A 62 23.91 -19.54 43.47
N LEU A 63 23.68 -18.86 44.59
CA LEU A 63 23.54 -19.50 45.90
C LEU A 63 22.30 -20.38 46.01
N TYR A 64 21.24 -20.10 45.23
CA TYR A 64 19.97 -20.80 45.33
C TYR A 64 19.80 -21.92 44.29
N HIS A 65 20.34 -21.77 43.07
CA HIS A 65 20.09 -22.71 41.96
C HIS A 65 21.34 -23.18 41.19
N GLY A 66 22.53 -22.61 41.45
CA GLY A 66 23.82 -23.16 40.99
C GLY A 66 24.14 -23.09 39.50
N ASP A 67 23.33 -22.42 38.67
CA ASP A 67 23.61 -22.27 37.22
C ASP A 67 23.39 -20.84 36.73
N VAL A 68 24.47 -20.21 36.29
CA VAL A 68 24.52 -18.85 35.71
C VAL A 68 23.61 -18.72 34.49
N ASN A 69 23.51 -19.77 33.66
CA ASN A 69 22.69 -19.73 32.45
C ASN A 69 21.18 -19.68 32.78
N SER A 70 20.80 -20.28 33.90
CA SER A 70 19.42 -20.28 34.38
C SER A 70 19.04 -18.90 34.93
N ALA A 71 19.94 -18.26 35.68
CA ALA A 71 19.75 -16.89 36.17
C ALA A 71 19.63 -15.87 35.02
N LEU A 72 20.54 -15.92 34.04
CA LEU A 72 20.49 -15.05 32.86
C LEU A 72 19.21 -15.26 32.04
N ARG A 73 18.74 -16.50 31.91
CA ARG A 73 17.50 -16.83 31.20
C ARG A 73 16.27 -16.28 31.91
N GLN A 74 16.23 -16.38 33.24
CA GLN A 74 15.12 -15.87 34.05
C GLN A 74 15.08 -14.33 34.02
N MET A 75 16.26 -13.71 34.12
CA MET A 75 16.46 -12.26 34.01
C MET A 75 15.99 -11.72 32.65
N MET A 76 16.37 -12.36 31.54
CA MET A 76 15.84 -11.99 30.22
C MET A 76 14.33 -12.20 30.09
N GLN A 77 13.75 -13.17 30.79
CA GLN A 77 12.31 -13.45 30.71
C GLN A 77 11.45 -12.46 31.51
N ASN A 78 11.92 -12.06 32.69
CA ASN A 78 11.12 -11.27 33.64
C ASN A 78 11.55 -9.80 33.73
N GLY A 79 12.68 -9.42 33.13
CA GLY A 79 13.21 -8.08 33.24
C GLY A 79 14.18 -7.90 34.41
N LEU A 80 14.72 -6.69 34.52
CA LEU A 80 15.73 -6.30 35.50
C LEU A 80 15.30 -4.99 36.15
N THR A 81 15.48 -4.84 37.45
CA THR A 81 15.35 -3.53 38.09
C THR A 81 16.73 -2.91 38.25
N ASP A 82 16.95 -1.77 37.60
CA ASP A 82 18.18 -0.98 37.71
C ASP A 82 18.30 -0.33 39.09
N ARG A 83 19.52 0.07 39.49
CA ARG A 83 19.85 0.74 40.77
C ARG A 83 19.04 2.01 41.04
N ASP A 84 18.59 2.67 39.98
CA ASP A 84 17.74 3.86 40.04
C ASP A 84 16.25 3.52 40.27
N GLY A 85 15.91 2.24 40.50
CA GLY A 85 14.54 1.76 40.64
C GLY A 85 13.77 1.73 39.32
N ARG A 86 14.49 1.68 38.18
CA ARG A 86 13.88 1.63 36.85
C ARG A 86 13.75 0.17 36.40
N ASP A 87 12.52 -0.24 36.12
CA ASP A 87 12.26 -1.58 35.58
C ASP A 87 12.62 -1.62 34.09
N MET A 88 13.62 -2.42 33.75
CA MET A 88 13.91 -2.85 32.39
C MET A 88 12.98 -4.01 32.03
N GLU A 89 12.18 -3.80 30.98
CA GLU A 89 11.21 -4.77 30.50
C GLU A 89 11.85 -6.08 30.06
N GLY A 90 11.30 -7.19 30.53
CA GLY A 90 11.68 -8.52 30.06
C GLY A 90 11.17 -8.82 28.66
N ILE A 91 11.68 -9.91 28.06
CA ILE A 91 11.21 -10.41 26.76
C ILE A 91 9.71 -10.69 26.77
N ARG A 92 9.13 -11.15 27.90
CA ARG A 92 7.68 -11.38 28.00
C ARG A 92 6.87 -10.10 27.83
N ASP A 93 7.29 -9.03 28.50
CA ASP A 93 6.61 -7.74 28.47
C ASP A 93 6.78 -7.08 27.11
N MET A 94 7.98 -7.18 26.51
CA MET A 94 8.22 -6.73 25.14
C MET A 94 7.36 -7.51 24.13
N MET A 95 7.22 -8.83 24.29
CA MET A 95 6.35 -9.66 23.44
C MET A 95 4.88 -9.34 23.66
N GLN A 96 4.46 -9.03 24.88
CA GLN A 96 3.10 -8.60 25.18
C GLN A 96 2.80 -7.24 24.54
N ARG A 97 3.69 -6.26 24.70
CA ARG A 97 3.61 -4.97 24.03
C ARG A 97 3.62 -5.10 22.51
N LEU A 98 4.42 -6.00 21.96
CA LEU A 98 4.44 -6.27 20.52
C LEU A 98 3.12 -6.89 20.04
N ARG A 99 2.51 -7.79 20.82
CA ARG A 99 1.19 -8.36 20.52
C ARG A 99 0.08 -7.32 20.64
N GLU A 100 0.11 -6.47 21.65
CA GLU A 100 -0.82 -5.35 21.83
C GLU A 100 -0.67 -4.35 20.71
N ARG A 101 0.57 -3.98 20.35
CA ARG A 101 0.84 -3.09 19.23
C ARG A 101 0.43 -3.70 17.89
N ARG A 102 0.63 -5.00 17.70
CA ARG A 102 0.10 -5.73 16.53
C ARG A 102 -1.43 -5.68 16.51
N ARG A 103 -2.09 -5.91 17.65
CA ARG A 103 -3.55 -5.83 17.76
C ARG A 103 -4.06 -4.43 17.46
N GLU A 104 -3.42 -3.41 18.03
CA GLU A 104 -3.73 -2.00 17.82
C GLU A 104 -3.46 -1.56 16.37
N ILE A 105 -2.42 -2.09 15.72
CA ILE A 105 -2.19 -1.87 14.28
C ILE A 105 -3.24 -2.62 13.46
N LEU A 106 -3.67 -3.82 13.84
CA LEU A 106 -4.76 -4.51 13.14
C LEU A 106 -6.13 -3.85 13.39
N GLU A 107 -6.35 -3.24 14.55
CA GLU A 107 -7.58 -2.51 14.89
C GLU A 107 -7.58 -1.11 14.24
N ASN A 108 -6.45 -0.39 14.24
CA ASN A 108 -6.32 0.96 13.68
C ASN A 108 -5.87 0.99 12.21
N HIS A 109 -5.30 -0.10 11.70
CA HIS A 109 -5.04 -0.37 10.27
C HIS A 109 -5.81 -1.63 9.81
N ASN A 110 -7.01 -1.87 10.33
CA ASN A 110 -8.02 -2.34 9.41
C ASN A 110 -8.10 -1.26 8.34
N LEU A 111 -7.80 -1.62 7.10
CA LEU A 111 -8.00 -0.80 5.91
C LEU A 111 -9.52 -0.64 5.66
N GLY A 112 -10.23 -0.26 6.73
CA GLY A 112 -11.61 -0.62 7.03
C GLY A 112 -12.57 0.45 6.56
N GLY A 113 -13.28 0.08 5.51
CA GLY A 113 -14.23 0.85 4.75
C GLY A 113 -14.37 0.07 3.47
N VAL A 114 -13.55 0.39 2.47
CA VAL A 114 -13.76 -0.18 1.14
C VAL A 114 -13.41 -1.67 1.02
N TYR A 115 -12.39 -2.18 1.72
CA TYR A 115 -12.11 -3.62 1.70
C TYR A 115 -13.18 -4.42 2.45
N ASP A 116 -13.80 -3.82 3.47
CA ASP A 116 -14.92 -4.42 4.18
C ASP A 116 -16.17 -4.40 3.29
N ASP A 117 -16.41 -3.29 2.57
CA ASP A 117 -17.49 -3.17 1.58
C ASP A 117 -17.34 -4.23 0.47
N ILE A 118 -16.13 -4.44 -0.07
CA ILE A 118 -15.86 -5.48 -1.08
C ILE A 118 -16.10 -6.88 -0.48
N ALA A 119 -15.67 -7.11 0.77
CA ALA A 119 -15.89 -8.39 1.43
C ALA A 119 -17.39 -8.66 1.73
N ASP A 120 -18.15 -7.62 2.03
CA ASP A 120 -19.60 -7.67 2.21
C ASP A 120 -20.30 -7.98 0.88
N SER A 121 -19.95 -7.27 -0.19
CA SER A 121 -20.51 -7.50 -1.53
C SER A 121 -20.15 -8.89 -2.09
N LEU A 122 -18.96 -9.42 -1.81
CA LEU A 122 -18.64 -10.82 -2.17
C LEU A 122 -19.49 -11.83 -1.41
N ARG A 123 -19.80 -11.56 -0.14
CA ARG A 123 -20.72 -12.40 0.63
C ARG A 123 -22.12 -12.36 0.03
N GLU A 124 -22.59 -11.19 -0.39
CA GLU A 124 -23.88 -11.03 -1.08
C GLU A 124 -23.94 -11.82 -2.41
N VAL A 125 -22.86 -11.80 -3.20
CA VAL A 125 -22.73 -12.63 -4.41
C VAL A 125 -22.88 -14.11 -4.09
N VAL A 126 -22.16 -14.60 -3.07
CA VAL A 126 -22.21 -16.00 -2.66
C VAL A 126 -23.59 -16.37 -2.12
N GLU A 127 -24.23 -15.49 -1.34
CA GLU A 127 -25.59 -15.71 -0.83
C GLU A 127 -26.62 -15.78 -1.96
N THR A 128 -26.51 -14.91 -2.96
CA THR A 128 -27.37 -14.91 -4.15
C THR A 128 -27.21 -16.20 -4.95
N GLU A 129 -25.97 -16.68 -5.13
CA GLU A 129 -25.70 -17.96 -5.77
C GLU A 129 -26.28 -19.13 -4.97
N ARG A 130 -26.07 -19.16 -3.64
CA ARG A 130 -26.63 -20.21 -2.77
C ARG A 130 -28.15 -20.26 -2.87
N ALA A 131 -28.82 -19.11 -2.88
CA ALA A 131 -30.26 -19.03 -3.02
C ALA A 131 -30.75 -19.60 -4.37
N ALA A 132 -29.98 -19.43 -5.45
CA ALA A 132 -30.29 -20.03 -6.74
C ALA A 132 -30.05 -21.55 -6.76
N LEU A 133 -28.97 -22.03 -6.15
CA LEU A 133 -28.70 -23.47 -6.00
C LEU A 133 -29.78 -24.17 -5.16
N ASP A 134 -30.24 -23.52 -4.09
CA ASP A 134 -31.33 -24.03 -3.26
C ASP A 134 -32.64 -24.14 -4.05
N GLN A 135 -32.92 -23.20 -4.96
CA GLN A 135 -34.08 -23.27 -5.87
C GLN A 135 -33.89 -24.38 -6.92
N LEU A 136 -32.68 -24.54 -7.47
CA LEU A 136 -32.37 -25.60 -8.43
C LEU A 136 -32.58 -27.01 -7.83
N GLY A 137 -32.22 -27.18 -6.55
CA GLY A 137 -32.36 -28.44 -5.83
C GLY A 137 -33.80 -28.76 -5.39
N GLN A 138 -34.68 -27.77 -5.31
CA GLN A 138 -36.07 -27.95 -4.87
C GLN A 138 -36.97 -28.52 -5.99
N PRO A 139 -37.94 -29.38 -5.64
CA PRO A 139 -38.96 -29.83 -6.59
C PRO A 139 -39.92 -28.68 -6.92
N SER A 140 -40.04 -28.33 -8.20
CA SER A 140 -41.00 -27.29 -8.61
C SER A 140 -42.42 -27.85 -8.52
N GLU A 141 -43.28 -27.24 -7.70
CA GLU A 141 -44.70 -27.62 -7.62
C GLU A 141 -45.46 -27.38 -8.95
N ALA A 142 -44.89 -26.57 -9.85
CA ALA A 142 -45.41 -26.27 -11.18
C ALA A 142 -45.06 -27.33 -12.24
N GLU A 143 -44.14 -28.25 -11.92
CA GLU A 143 -43.76 -29.35 -12.80
C GLU A 143 -44.68 -30.55 -12.53
N GLY A 144 -45.78 -30.61 -13.28
CA GLY A 144 -46.82 -31.62 -13.12
C GLY A 144 -46.35 -33.08 -13.26
N ASP A 145 -47.21 -33.97 -12.77
CA ASP A 145 -47.17 -35.45 -12.78
C ASP A 145 -46.42 -36.05 -13.99
N GLY A 146 -45.08 -36.16 -13.91
CA GLY A 146 -44.26 -36.57 -15.04
C GLY A 146 -42.76 -36.22 -15.00
N VAL A 147 -42.26 -35.45 -14.03
CA VAL A 147 -40.81 -35.25 -13.87
C VAL A 147 -40.16 -36.54 -13.39
N ASP A 148 -39.19 -37.03 -14.18
CA ASP A 148 -38.33 -38.16 -13.83
C ASP A 148 -37.62 -37.85 -12.50
N GLU A 149 -37.92 -38.61 -11.44
CA GLU A 149 -37.25 -38.54 -10.12
C GLU A 149 -35.72 -38.50 -10.25
N ARG A 150 -35.19 -39.16 -11.28
CA ARG A 150 -33.76 -39.16 -11.62
C ARG A 150 -33.23 -37.79 -12.04
N GLN A 151 -33.99 -36.99 -12.78
CA GLN A 151 -33.57 -35.64 -13.16
C GLN A 151 -33.55 -34.71 -11.95
N GLN A 152 -34.55 -34.82 -11.08
CA GLN A 152 -34.61 -34.07 -9.82
C GLN A 152 -33.41 -34.38 -8.92
N GLN A 153 -33.05 -35.66 -8.83
CA GLN A 153 -31.91 -36.10 -8.02
C GLN A 153 -30.58 -35.57 -8.57
N LEU A 154 -30.39 -35.56 -9.89
CA LEU A 154 -29.19 -34.98 -10.51
C LEU A 154 -29.06 -33.47 -10.27
N LYS A 155 -30.17 -32.71 -10.33
CA LYS A 155 -30.18 -31.28 -10.00
C LYS A 155 -29.79 -31.05 -8.53
N SER A 156 -30.38 -31.83 -7.62
CA SER A 156 -30.07 -31.77 -6.19
C SER A 156 -28.61 -32.11 -5.89
N ASP A 157 -28.08 -33.17 -6.52
CA ASP A 157 -26.66 -33.56 -6.38
C ASP A 157 -25.73 -32.46 -6.90
N THR A 158 -26.08 -31.84 -8.03
CA THR A 158 -25.31 -30.72 -8.63
C THR A 158 -25.31 -29.51 -7.69
N ALA A 159 -26.47 -29.12 -7.17
CA ALA A 159 -26.60 -28.03 -6.21
C ALA A 159 -25.78 -28.29 -4.92
N ALA A 160 -25.81 -29.52 -4.42
CA ALA A 160 -25.04 -29.92 -3.25
C ALA A 160 -23.52 -29.83 -3.49
N MET A 161 -23.04 -30.26 -4.66
CA MET A 161 -21.62 -30.16 -5.03
C MET A 161 -21.15 -28.71 -5.14
N LYS A 162 -21.92 -27.86 -5.84
CA LYS A 162 -21.62 -26.43 -5.96
C LYS A 162 -21.61 -25.72 -4.61
N ASN A 163 -22.54 -26.04 -3.71
CA ASN A 163 -22.54 -25.53 -2.34
C ASN A 163 -21.27 -25.91 -1.55
N MET A 164 -20.79 -27.15 -1.68
CA MET A 164 -19.53 -27.55 -1.05
C MET A 164 -18.32 -26.79 -1.61
N GLU A 165 -18.31 -26.51 -2.91
CA GLU A 165 -17.26 -25.69 -3.53
C GLU A 165 -17.24 -24.27 -2.95
N LEU A 166 -18.42 -23.66 -2.79
CA LEU A 166 -18.55 -22.34 -2.15
C LEU A 166 -18.12 -22.36 -0.67
N ASP A 167 -18.33 -23.46 0.06
CA ASP A 167 -17.85 -23.62 1.44
C ASP A 167 -16.33 -23.80 1.55
N MET A 168 -15.70 -24.31 0.49
CA MET A 168 -14.25 -24.53 0.41
C MET A 168 -13.48 -23.29 -0.06
N LEU A 169 -14.17 -22.20 -0.37
CA LEU A 169 -13.53 -20.93 -0.72
C LEU A 169 -12.59 -20.49 0.42
N PRO A 170 -11.36 -20.04 0.10
CA PRO A 170 -10.44 -19.53 1.10
C PRO A 170 -11.08 -18.38 1.91
N PRO A 171 -10.75 -18.22 3.20
CA PRO A 171 -11.33 -17.16 4.02
C PRO A 171 -10.78 -15.76 3.72
N ASP A 172 -9.68 -15.66 2.95
CA ASP A 172 -9.08 -14.39 2.56
C ASP A 172 -9.71 -13.83 1.27
N LEU A 173 -9.81 -12.51 1.19
CA LEU A 173 -10.46 -11.80 0.08
C LEU A 173 -9.90 -12.19 -1.29
N ALA A 174 -8.57 -12.24 -1.41
CA ALA A 174 -7.90 -12.58 -2.66
C ALA A 174 -8.20 -14.02 -3.11
N GLY A 175 -8.23 -14.95 -2.16
CA GLY A 175 -8.62 -16.34 -2.39
C GLY A 175 -10.08 -16.49 -2.79
N GLN A 176 -11.00 -15.73 -2.18
CA GLN A 176 -12.43 -15.72 -2.55
C GLN A 176 -12.64 -15.21 -3.98
N VAL A 177 -12.05 -14.05 -4.33
CA VAL A 177 -12.13 -13.49 -5.68
C VAL A 177 -11.60 -14.48 -6.72
N LYS A 178 -10.45 -15.10 -6.45
CA LYS A 178 -9.85 -16.08 -7.37
C LYS A 178 -10.71 -17.36 -7.49
N GLY A 179 -11.30 -17.81 -6.39
CA GLY A 179 -12.21 -18.96 -6.41
C GLY A 179 -13.44 -18.67 -7.26
N LEU A 180 -14.11 -17.55 -6.99
CA LEU A 180 -15.32 -17.13 -7.70
C LEU A 180 -15.06 -16.75 -9.17
N GLN A 181 -13.86 -16.27 -9.51
CA GLN A 181 -13.49 -16.00 -10.90
C GLN A 181 -13.46 -17.26 -11.77
N ASN A 182 -13.17 -18.42 -11.18
CA ASN A 182 -13.15 -19.70 -11.88
C ASN A 182 -14.42 -20.52 -11.65
N TYR A 183 -15.38 -19.98 -10.90
CA TYR A 183 -16.62 -20.64 -10.52
C TYR A 183 -17.69 -20.45 -11.60
N ASP A 184 -18.46 -21.51 -11.87
CA ASP A 184 -19.54 -21.51 -12.85
C ASP A 184 -20.89 -21.21 -12.18
N PHE A 185 -21.24 -19.93 -12.13
CA PHE A 185 -22.47 -19.42 -11.51
C PHE A 185 -23.73 -20.00 -12.15
N GLU A 186 -24.64 -20.50 -11.30
CA GLU A 186 -25.99 -20.86 -11.71
C GLU A 186 -26.87 -19.60 -11.86
N SER A 187 -26.68 -18.63 -10.97
CA SER A 187 -27.43 -17.38 -10.97
C SER A 187 -26.81 -16.35 -11.91
N GLN A 188 -27.59 -15.88 -12.89
CA GLN A 188 -27.21 -14.72 -13.70
C GLN A 188 -27.04 -13.46 -12.83
N GLU A 189 -27.87 -13.30 -11.80
CA GLU A 189 -27.81 -12.17 -10.89
C GLU A 189 -26.50 -12.19 -10.06
N ALA A 190 -26.12 -13.34 -9.50
CA ALA A 190 -24.87 -13.45 -8.74
C ALA A 190 -23.65 -13.17 -9.62
N ARG A 191 -23.68 -13.65 -10.87
CA ARG A 191 -22.64 -13.38 -11.86
C ARG A 191 -22.53 -11.89 -12.17
N GLU A 192 -23.65 -11.21 -12.43
CA GLU A 192 -23.67 -9.77 -12.71
C GLU A 192 -23.14 -8.96 -11.52
N GLN A 193 -23.55 -9.30 -10.30
CA GLN A 193 -23.05 -8.68 -9.07
C GLN A 193 -21.53 -8.88 -8.93
N PHE A 194 -21.02 -10.09 -9.20
CA PHE A 194 -19.59 -10.38 -9.15
C PHE A 194 -18.80 -9.59 -10.21
N GLU A 195 -19.30 -9.51 -11.44
CA GLU A 195 -18.69 -8.74 -12.52
C GLU A 195 -18.62 -7.24 -12.17
N GLN A 196 -19.70 -6.67 -11.61
CA GLN A 196 -19.73 -5.28 -11.14
C GLN A 196 -18.73 -5.03 -10.00
N LEU A 197 -18.65 -5.95 -9.04
CA LEU A 197 -17.67 -5.87 -7.96
C LEU A 197 -16.23 -5.90 -8.48
N MET A 198 -15.95 -6.75 -9.47
CA MET A 198 -14.63 -6.81 -10.11
C MET A 198 -14.27 -5.52 -10.83
N ASP A 199 -15.24 -4.87 -11.46
CA ASP A 199 -15.03 -3.58 -12.10
C ASP A 199 -14.76 -2.47 -11.09
N GLN A 200 -15.50 -2.42 -9.98
CA GLN A 200 -15.27 -1.48 -8.88
C GLN A 200 -13.90 -1.70 -8.22
N LEU A 201 -13.53 -2.96 -7.97
CA LEU A 201 -12.24 -3.31 -7.41
C LEU A 201 -11.10 -2.85 -8.33
N ARG A 202 -11.24 -3.09 -9.65
CA ARG A 202 -10.26 -2.62 -10.65
C ARG A 202 -10.15 -1.10 -10.62
N GLU A 203 -11.28 -0.40 -10.59
CA GLU A 203 -11.32 1.06 -10.55
C GLU A 203 -10.58 1.60 -9.32
N GLN A 204 -10.84 1.04 -8.15
CA GLN A 204 -10.26 1.49 -6.91
C GLN A 204 -8.76 1.18 -6.81
N LEU A 205 -8.32 0.00 -7.26
CA LEU A 205 -6.90 -0.34 -7.34
C LEU A 205 -6.16 0.63 -8.26
N MET A 206 -6.78 1.00 -9.39
CA MET A 206 -6.24 2.00 -10.30
C MET A 206 -6.17 3.39 -9.65
N GLN A 207 -7.22 3.83 -8.94
CA GLN A 207 -7.19 5.09 -8.19
C GLN A 207 -6.06 5.12 -7.16
N GLN A 208 -5.89 4.05 -6.37
CA GLN A 208 -4.81 3.96 -5.38
C GLN A 208 -3.43 3.99 -6.05
N GLN A 209 -3.26 3.35 -7.21
CA GLN A 209 -2.01 3.38 -7.96
C GLN A 209 -1.74 4.78 -8.55
N LEU A 210 -2.77 5.46 -9.05
CA LEU A 210 -2.68 6.82 -9.55
C LEU A 210 -2.34 7.80 -8.43
N ASP A 211 -2.95 7.67 -7.25
CA ASP A 211 -2.63 8.49 -6.08
C ASP A 211 -1.17 8.33 -5.65
N GLN A 212 -0.66 7.10 -5.66
CA GLN A 212 0.76 6.83 -5.39
C GLN A 212 1.69 7.45 -6.45
N ILE A 213 1.31 7.37 -7.72
CA ILE A 213 2.06 8.01 -8.82
C ILE A 213 2.02 9.53 -8.66
N ALA A 214 0.86 10.11 -8.40
CA ALA A 214 0.69 11.54 -8.19
C ALA A 214 1.51 12.01 -6.98
N GLU A 215 1.55 11.26 -5.89
CA GLU A 215 2.37 11.58 -4.73
C GLU A 215 3.88 11.44 -5.04
N GLY A 216 4.27 10.44 -5.82
CA GLY A 216 5.65 10.28 -6.30
C GLY A 216 6.09 11.40 -7.25
N ILE A 217 5.22 11.86 -8.14
CA ILE A 217 5.48 13.00 -9.03
C ILE A 217 5.52 14.31 -8.24
N ASN A 218 4.63 14.51 -7.28
CA ASN A 218 4.67 15.68 -6.40
C ASN A 218 5.94 15.71 -5.52
N ASP A 219 6.50 14.53 -5.21
CA ASP A 219 7.77 14.38 -4.49
C ASP A 219 9.00 14.47 -5.40
N MET A 220 8.86 14.52 -6.75
CA MET A 220 9.99 14.77 -7.64
C MET A 220 10.56 16.18 -7.39
N SER A 221 11.87 16.25 -7.20
CA SER A 221 12.55 17.53 -7.07
C SER A 221 12.62 18.26 -8.43
N PRO A 222 12.71 19.60 -8.43
CA PRO A 222 13.00 20.35 -9.66
C PRO A 222 14.27 19.86 -10.37
N GLU A 223 15.25 19.35 -9.63
CA GLU A 223 16.48 18.77 -10.16
C GLU A 223 16.23 17.45 -10.92
N ASP A 224 15.38 16.57 -10.40
CA ASP A 224 15.01 15.31 -11.07
C ASP A 224 14.30 15.59 -12.39
N MET A 225 13.45 16.61 -12.39
CA MET A 225 12.74 17.05 -13.59
C MET A 225 13.69 17.61 -14.66
N GLN A 226 14.68 18.42 -14.25
CA GLN A 226 15.68 18.94 -15.17
C GLN A 226 16.49 17.81 -15.80
N ARG A 227 16.87 16.81 -15.00
CA ARG A 227 17.64 15.65 -15.48
C ARG A 227 16.87 14.83 -16.52
N LEU A 228 15.57 14.65 -16.34
CA LEU A 228 14.70 14.01 -17.33
C LEU A 228 14.63 14.80 -18.65
N LYS A 229 14.51 16.13 -18.57
CA LYS A 229 14.51 17.01 -19.76
C LYS A 229 15.84 16.92 -20.53
N ASP A 230 16.96 16.92 -19.80
CA ASP A 230 18.29 16.82 -20.42
C ASP A 230 18.48 15.46 -21.11
N MET A 231 18.01 14.36 -20.51
CA MET A 231 18.00 13.03 -21.12
C MET A 231 17.25 13.00 -22.45
N MET A 232 16.03 13.55 -22.49
CA MET A 232 15.20 13.58 -23.70
C MET A 232 15.84 14.42 -24.81
N ALA A 233 16.40 15.58 -24.45
CA ALA A 233 17.13 16.42 -25.39
C ALA A 233 18.36 15.72 -25.97
N GLU A 234 19.11 15.00 -25.14
CA GLU A 234 20.28 14.24 -25.61
C GLU A 234 19.88 13.05 -26.48
N LEU A 235 18.79 12.35 -26.13
CA LEU A 235 18.25 11.28 -26.97
C LEU A 235 17.81 11.77 -28.34
N ASN A 236 17.10 12.91 -28.42
CA ASN A 236 16.73 13.52 -29.70
C ASN A 236 17.95 13.85 -30.56
N ARG A 237 19.05 14.37 -29.95
CA ARG A 237 20.31 14.59 -30.68
C ARG A 237 20.91 13.30 -31.23
N MET A 238 20.89 12.21 -30.45
CA MET A 238 21.39 10.92 -30.93
C MET A 238 20.58 10.37 -32.11
N LEU A 239 19.26 10.55 -32.08
CA LEU A 239 18.38 10.18 -33.19
C LEU A 239 18.67 11.00 -34.44
N GLU A 240 18.86 12.31 -34.32
CA GLU A 240 19.23 13.19 -35.42
C GLU A 240 20.60 12.81 -36.02
N GLN A 241 21.61 12.55 -35.18
CA GLN A 241 22.93 12.08 -35.62
C GLN A 241 22.81 10.79 -36.44
N ARG A 242 22.06 9.82 -35.92
CA ARG A 242 21.79 8.57 -36.62
C ARG A 242 21.08 8.78 -37.96
N ALA A 243 20.06 9.65 -38.00
CA ALA A 243 19.33 9.97 -39.23
C ALA A 243 20.25 10.60 -40.29
N ASN A 244 21.26 11.37 -39.85
CA ASN A 244 22.29 11.95 -40.70
C ASN A 244 23.42 10.97 -41.08
N GLY A 245 23.38 9.73 -40.59
CA GLY A 245 24.41 8.70 -40.81
C GLY A 245 25.67 8.88 -39.97
N GLU A 246 25.60 9.68 -38.90
CA GLU A 246 26.64 9.83 -37.89
C GLU A 246 26.50 8.78 -36.78
N GLU A 247 27.61 8.45 -36.12
CA GLU A 247 27.63 7.49 -35.01
C GLU A 247 27.42 8.25 -33.68
N PRO A 248 26.28 8.05 -32.98
CA PRO A 248 25.99 8.75 -31.75
C PRO A 248 26.78 8.21 -30.55
N ASP A 249 27.08 9.09 -29.58
CA ASP A 249 27.78 8.73 -28.34
C ASP A 249 26.84 8.04 -27.33
N PHE A 250 26.51 6.78 -27.62
CA PHE A 250 25.64 5.97 -26.78
C PHE A 250 26.27 5.64 -25.42
N ASP A 251 27.59 5.37 -25.39
CA ASP A 251 28.31 5.05 -24.16
C ASP A 251 28.24 6.21 -23.16
N GLY A 252 28.45 7.44 -23.64
CA GLY A 252 28.31 8.64 -22.82
C GLY A 252 26.87 8.89 -22.35
N PHE A 253 25.88 8.57 -23.17
CA PHE A 253 24.47 8.64 -22.77
C PHE A 253 24.16 7.67 -21.62
N MET A 254 24.59 6.41 -21.74
CA MET A 254 24.36 5.40 -20.70
C MET A 254 25.12 5.71 -19.41
N GLU A 255 26.30 6.33 -19.48
CA GLU A 255 27.02 6.80 -18.28
C GLU A 255 26.23 7.88 -17.51
N ARG A 256 25.53 8.78 -18.22
CA ARG A 256 24.77 9.89 -17.61
C ARG A 256 23.35 9.52 -17.19
N TYR A 257 22.68 8.65 -17.93
CA TYR A 257 21.24 8.38 -17.82
C TYR A 257 20.88 6.89 -17.72
N GLY A 258 21.85 5.99 -17.59
CA GLY A 258 21.59 4.55 -17.54
C GLY A 258 20.70 4.10 -16.38
N ASP A 259 20.61 4.87 -15.30
CA ASP A 259 19.74 4.60 -14.16
C ASP A 259 18.23 4.69 -14.48
N PHE A 260 17.84 5.40 -15.55
CA PHE A 260 16.45 5.42 -16.03
C PHE A 260 16.05 4.13 -16.79
N PHE A 261 17.04 3.30 -17.12
CA PHE A 261 16.89 2.10 -17.95
C PHE A 261 17.45 0.85 -17.23
N PRO A 262 16.71 0.26 -16.26
CA PRO A 262 17.09 -0.98 -15.58
C PRO A 262 17.34 -2.17 -16.51
N GLU A 263 16.78 -2.16 -17.73
CA GLU A 263 17.01 -3.17 -18.77
C GLU A 263 18.42 -3.12 -19.34
N ASN A 264 19.17 -2.04 -19.07
CA ASN A 264 20.56 -1.82 -19.41
C ASN A 264 20.89 -2.11 -20.90
N PRO A 265 20.26 -1.38 -21.83
CA PRO A 265 20.48 -1.57 -23.27
C PRO A 265 21.95 -1.36 -23.62
N GLN A 266 22.48 -2.20 -24.52
CA GLN A 266 23.87 -2.15 -24.99
C GLN A 266 24.04 -1.30 -26.24
N THR A 267 22.93 -0.97 -26.93
CA THR A 267 22.96 -0.16 -28.15
C THR A 267 21.78 0.81 -28.19
N LEU A 268 21.90 1.85 -29.03
CA LEU A 268 20.80 2.77 -29.30
C LEU A 268 19.55 2.06 -29.86
N ASP A 269 19.73 0.98 -30.63
CA ASP A 269 18.63 0.17 -31.14
C ASP A 269 17.88 -0.55 -30.03
N GLU A 270 18.61 -1.20 -29.12
CA GLU A 270 18.02 -1.85 -27.95
C GLU A 270 17.32 -0.83 -27.04
N LEU A 271 17.89 0.37 -26.87
CA LEU A 271 17.26 1.45 -26.12
C LEU A 271 15.91 1.84 -26.74
N LEU A 272 15.86 2.00 -28.06
CA LEU A 272 14.64 2.34 -28.78
C LEU A 272 13.60 1.23 -28.69
N GLU A 273 14.02 -0.03 -28.74
CA GLU A 273 13.12 -1.18 -28.53
C GLU A 273 12.53 -1.18 -27.12
N VAL A 274 13.34 -0.95 -26.08
CA VAL A 274 12.88 -0.83 -24.69
C VAL A 274 11.88 0.32 -24.55
N MET A 275 12.16 1.48 -25.15
CA MET A 275 11.24 2.62 -25.11
C MET A 275 9.93 2.33 -25.86
N ALA A 276 9.99 1.70 -27.03
CA ALA A 276 8.81 1.30 -27.79
C ALA A 276 7.96 0.31 -26.98
N GLN A 277 8.59 -0.65 -26.30
CA GLN A 277 7.91 -1.63 -25.46
C GLN A 277 7.23 -0.95 -24.25
N ARG A 278 7.90 -0.01 -23.59
CA ARG A 278 7.33 0.79 -22.49
C ARG A 278 6.15 1.64 -22.97
N MET A 279 6.27 2.29 -24.12
CA MET A 279 5.16 3.05 -24.71
C MET A 279 3.96 2.15 -25.06
N ALA A 280 4.20 0.95 -25.57
CA ALA A 280 3.13 -0.01 -25.86
C ALA A 280 2.41 -0.46 -24.58
N GLN A 281 3.15 -0.70 -23.48
CA GLN A 281 2.56 -1.02 -22.18
C GLN A 281 1.76 0.15 -21.60
N ALA A 282 2.28 1.37 -21.69
CA ALA A 282 1.57 2.58 -21.27
C ALA A 282 0.26 2.77 -22.07
N GLN A 283 0.29 2.52 -23.38
CA GLN A 283 -0.91 2.55 -24.22
C GLN A 283 -1.91 1.46 -23.84
N GLN A 284 -1.47 0.25 -23.52
CA GLN A 284 -2.36 -0.80 -23.01
C GLN A 284 -3.01 -0.41 -21.68
N MET A 285 -2.23 0.22 -20.78
CA MET A 285 -2.75 0.75 -19.52
C MET A 285 -3.79 1.86 -19.78
N LEU A 286 -3.51 2.82 -20.67
CA LEU A 286 -4.48 3.86 -21.07
C LEU A 286 -5.74 3.28 -21.71
N ASN A 287 -5.60 2.22 -22.52
CA ASN A 287 -6.73 1.52 -23.11
C ASN A 287 -7.56 0.76 -22.07
N SER A 288 -6.93 0.33 -20.97
CA SER A 288 -7.61 -0.29 -19.83
C SER A 288 -8.31 0.71 -18.89
N MET A 289 -8.04 2.01 -19.04
CA MET A 289 -8.68 3.08 -18.26
C MET A 289 -10.04 3.49 -18.85
N THR A 290 -10.93 3.95 -17.97
CA THR A 290 -12.21 4.52 -18.39
C THR A 290 -12.02 5.84 -19.16
N PRO A 291 -13.01 6.27 -19.96
CA PRO A 291 -12.96 7.56 -20.65
C PRO A 291 -12.76 8.74 -19.70
N GLU A 292 -13.42 8.73 -18.54
CA GLU A 292 -13.32 9.77 -17.51
C GLU A 292 -11.92 9.81 -16.88
N GLN A 293 -11.35 8.64 -16.58
CA GLN A 293 -9.98 8.54 -16.04
C GLN A 293 -8.95 9.05 -17.03
N ARG A 294 -9.13 8.75 -18.33
CA ARG A 294 -8.27 9.28 -19.39
C ARG A 294 -8.33 10.80 -19.46
N GLN A 295 -9.49 11.42 -19.28
CA GLN A 295 -9.62 12.88 -19.24
C GLN A 295 -8.91 13.48 -18.03
N GLN A 296 -9.09 12.90 -16.84
CA GLN A 296 -8.40 13.36 -15.63
C GLN A 296 -6.88 13.27 -15.77
N LEU A 297 -6.37 12.17 -16.34
CA LEU A 297 -4.94 12.02 -16.62
C LEU A 297 -4.46 13.03 -17.66
N GLN A 298 -5.26 13.34 -18.68
CA GLN A 298 -4.93 14.39 -19.65
C GLN A 298 -4.88 15.77 -18.99
N GLU A 299 -5.78 16.09 -18.06
CA GLU A 299 -5.76 17.37 -17.33
C GLU A 299 -4.51 17.48 -16.44
N LEU A 300 -4.18 16.43 -15.68
CA LEU A 300 -2.98 16.35 -14.86
C LEU A 300 -1.71 16.44 -15.70
N SER A 301 -1.69 15.71 -16.83
CA SER A 301 -0.63 15.74 -17.82
C SER A 301 -0.48 17.13 -18.42
N ASN A 302 -1.57 17.81 -18.78
CA ASN A 302 -1.54 19.16 -19.33
C ASN A 302 -1.03 20.15 -18.30
N GLN A 303 -1.42 20.01 -17.03
CA GLN A 303 -0.96 20.90 -15.96
C GLN A 303 0.54 20.72 -15.67
N LEU A 304 1.04 19.48 -15.71
CA LEU A 304 2.48 19.18 -15.60
C LEU A 304 3.23 19.60 -16.87
N MET A 305 2.63 19.45 -18.06
CA MET A 305 3.24 19.79 -19.35
C MET A 305 3.16 21.28 -19.69
N GLU A 306 2.22 22.05 -19.15
CA GLU A 306 2.18 23.51 -19.32
C GLU A 306 3.42 24.19 -18.71
N ASP A 307 4.03 23.58 -17.69
CA ASP A 307 5.33 23.97 -17.12
C ASP A 307 6.54 23.33 -17.82
N MET A 308 6.30 22.50 -18.85
CA MET A 308 7.35 21.77 -19.56
C MET A 308 7.29 22.01 -21.08
N ASP A 309 8.37 22.54 -21.66
CA ASP A 309 8.62 22.53 -23.12
C ASP A 309 8.74 21.09 -23.73
N LEU A 310 8.26 20.06 -23.03
CA LEU A 310 8.28 18.64 -23.43
C LEU A 310 7.34 18.33 -24.60
N GLN A 311 6.24 19.07 -24.78
CA GLN A 311 5.38 18.91 -25.95
C GLN A 311 6.17 19.08 -27.26
N PHE A 312 7.09 20.04 -27.30
CA PHE A 312 7.94 20.29 -28.46
C PHE A 312 8.92 19.12 -28.71
N GLN A 313 9.51 18.58 -27.65
CA GLN A 313 10.49 17.48 -27.75
C GLN A 313 9.86 16.13 -28.12
N MET A 314 8.65 15.84 -27.63
CA MET A 314 7.90 14.63 -27.99
C MET A 314 7.46 14.64 -29.46
N GLN A 315 7.12 15.81 -29.98
CA GLN A 315 6.74 15.99 -31.38
C GLN A 315 7.92 15.71 -32.32
N GLN A 316 9.12 16.17 -31.96
CA GLN A 316 10.36 15.81 -32.67
C GLN A 316 10.68 14.32 -32.62
N LEU A 317 10.41 13.63 -31.51
CA LEU A 317 10.69 12.20 -31.38
C LEU A 317 9.73 11.36 -32.24
N ALA A 318 8.46 11.74 -32.30
CA ALA A 318 7.46 11.10 -33.16
C ALA A 318 7.76 11.30 -34.67
N ASP A 319 8.34 12.44 -35.04
CA ASP A 319 8.75 12.73 -36.43
C ASP A 319 10.05 12.01 -36.84
N ASN A 320 10.86 11.55 -35.87
CA ASN A 320 12.14 10.86 -36.10
C ASN A 320 12.09 9.32 -35.95
N LEU A 321 10.95 8.76 -35.54
CA LEU A 321 10.67 7.30 -35.49
C LEU A 321 10.11 6.79 -36.83
#